data_AF-A0AAP2E5M3-F1
#
_entry.id   AF-A0AAP2E5M3-F1
#
_cell.length_a   1.000
_cell.length_b   1.000
_cell.length_c   1.000
_cell.angle_alpha   90.00
_cell.angle_beta   90.00
_cell.angle_gamma   90.00
#
_symmetry.space_group_name_H-M   'P 1'
#
loop_
_entity.id
_entity.type
_entity.pdbx_description
1 polymer ?
#
loop_
_entity_poly.entity_id
_entity_poly.type
_entity_poly.pdbx_seq_one_letter_code
_entity_poly.pdbx_strand_id
1 'polypeptide(L)'
;EDQWDIVITRFSPDGTQLIGSTYLGGTGNDGLNISKARGGPLVVNYGDEMRGDIMTDETGNVYIASVTSSSDFPVPGGFDQSYNGGLSDGVVTKLAPDLSSIV
;
A
#
# COMPACT_ATOMS: atom_id res chain seq x y z
N GLU A 1 -2.57 16.67 -10.99
CA GLU A 1 -1.17 16.23 -11.01
C GLU A 1 -0.65 15.89 -9.60
N ASP A 2 -1.52 15.47 -8.67
CA ASP A 2 -1.11 14.98 -7.35
C ASP A 2 -1.63 13.55 -7.21
N GLN A 3 -0.87 12.60 -7.74
CA GLN A 3 -1.10 11.18 -7.56
C GLN A 3 -0.17 10.65 -6.47
N TRP A 4 -0.71 9.90 -5.51
CA TRP A 4 0.06 9.28 -4.43
C TRP A 4 0.06 7.77 -4.60
N ASP A 5 1.24 7.17 -4.45
CA ASP A 5 1.43 5.72 -4.46
C ASP A 5 2.06 5.27 -3.13
N ILE A 6 1.95 3.97 -2.85
CA ILE A 6 2.61 3.36 -1.70
C ILE A 6 4.07 3.08 -2.08
N VAL A 7 5.03 3.59 -1.31
CA VAL A 7 6.45 3.23 -1.48
C VAL A 7 6.86 2.28 -0.35
N ILE A 8 7.48 1.16 -0.71
CA ILE A 8 8.01 0.18 0.23
C ILE A 8 9.52 0.11 0.04
N THR A 9 10.26 0.37 1.12
CA THR A 9 11.72 0.33 1.14
C THR A 9 12.18 -0.63 2.23
N ARG A 10 13.10 -1.53 1.89
CA ARG A 10 13.71 -2.47 2.83
C ARG A 10 15.20 -2.24 2.94
N PHE A 11 15.68 -2.08 4.17
CA PHE A 11 17.10 -2.04 4.49
C PHE A 11 17.57 -3.37 5.09
N SER A 12 18.88 -3.60 5.08
CA SER A 12 19.50 -4.64 5.90
C SER A 12 19.24 -4.40 7.39
N PRO A 13 19.26 -5.44 8.25
CA PRO A 13 18.94 -5.29 9.67
C PRO A 13 19.84 -4.31 10.43
N ASP A 14 21.07 -4.11 9.95
CA ASP A 14 22.02 -3.11 10.46
C ASP A 14 21.84 -1.71 9.86
N GLY A 15 20.90 -1.55 8.92
CA GLY A 15 20.59 -0.30 8.24
C GLY A 15 21.62 0.16 7.21
N THR A 16 22.62 -0.66 6.88
CA THR A 16 23.75 -0.22 6.04
C THR A 16 23.53 -0.40 4.53
N GLN A 17 22.59 -1.26 4.13
CA GLN A 17 22.34 -1.59 2.74
C GLN A 17 20.86 -1.46 2.40
N LEU A 18 20.57 -0.94 1.21
CA LEU A 18 19.24 -1.04 0.60
C LEU A 18 19.10 -2.45 0.01
N ILE A 19 18.19 -3.25 0.56
CA ILE A 19 17.87 -4.58 0.03
C ILE A 19 16.97 -4.46 -1.21
N GLY A 20 15.97 -3.58 -1.13
CA GLY A 20 15.02 -3.35 -2.21
C GLY A 20 14.17 -2.12 -1.96
N SER A 21 13.64 -1.55 -3.03
CA SER A 21 12.63 -0.50 -3.00
C SER A 21 11.69 -0.67 -4.18
N THR A 22 10.41 -0.49 -3.96
CA THR A 22 9.39 -0.53 -5.01
C THR A 22 8.27 0.44 -4.68
N TYR A 23 7.42 0.68 -5.67
CA TYR A 23 6.16 1.37 -5.48
C TYR A 23 4.99 0.43 -5.81
N LEU A 24 3.85 0.67 -5.19
CA LEU A 24 2.63 -0.10 -5.34
C LEU A 24 1.47 0.88 -5.51
N GLY A 25 0.88 0.87 -6.71
CA GLY A 25 -0.21 1.77 -7.08
C GLY A 25 -0.55 1.70 -8.57
N GLY A 26 -1.59 2.42 -8.97
CA GLY A 26 -2.13 2.46 -10.33
C GLY A 26 -2.30 3.90 -10.83
N THR A 27 -3.46 4.23 -11.40
CA THR A 27 -3.80 5.55 -11.97
C THR A 27 -4.55 6.50 -11.03
N GLY A 28 -5.00 5.99 -9.87
CA GLY A 28 -5.62 6.75 -8.79
C GLY A 28 -4.67 6.99 -7.62
N ASN A 29 -5.21 7.46 -6.49
CA ASN A 29 -4.46 7.60 -5.24
C ASN A 29 -4.47 6.30 -4.44
N ASP A 30 -3.30 5.87 -4.02
CA ASP A 30 -3.05 4.64 -3.29
C ASP A 30 -2.32 4.95 -1.97
N GLY A 31 -2.67 4.23 -0.92
CA GLY A 31 -2.17 4.54 0.43
C GLY A 31 -2.85 5.70 1.14
N LEU A 32 -3.77 6.39 0.46
CA LEU A 32 -4.56 7.49 0.99
C LEU A 32 -6.01 7.10 1.20
N ASN A 33 -6.45 7.08 2.45
CA ASN A 33 -7.85 6.95 2.81
C ASN A 33 -8.61 8.26 2.58
N ILE A 34 -9.03 8.48 1.32
CA ILE A 34 -9.76 9.68 0.90
C ILE A 34 -11.16 9.80 1.51
N SER A 35 -11.63 8.82 2.29
CA SER A 35 -13.01 8.80 2.79
C SER A 35 -13.38 10.08 3.55
N LYS A 36 -12.43 10.83 4.11
CA LYS A 36 -12.66 12.07 4.89
C LYS A 36 -11.52 13.10 4.83
N ALA A 37 -10.72 13.14 3.77
CA ALA A 37 -9.52 14.01 3.66
C ALA A 37 -9.78 15.53 3.69
N ARG A 38 -11.01 15.99 3.95
CA ARG A 38 -11.31 17.37 4.36
C ARG A 38 -12.38 17.43 5.46
N GLY A 39 -12.03 16.97 6.66
CA GLY A 39 -12.78 17.33 7.88
C GLY A 39 -13.94 16.42 8.27
N GLY A 40 -13.91 15.14 7.89
CA GLY A 40 -14.88 14.18 8.41
C GLY A 40 -14.52 13.70 9.84
N PRO A 41 -15.49 13.23 10.64
CA PRO A 41 -15.34 13.02 12.09
C PRO A 41 -14.37 11.91 12.53
N LEU A 42 -13.68 11.23 11.59
CA LEU A 42 -12.73 10.15 11.88
C LEU A 42 -11.27 10.52 11.57
N VAL A 43 -11.02 11.71 11.01
CA VAL A 43 -9.66 12.24 10.80
C VAL A 43 -9.39 13.20 11.94
N VAL A 44 -8.96 12.66 13.07
CA VAL A 44 -8.80 13.41 14.34
C VAL A 44 -7.34 13.69 14.62
N ASN A 45 -6.44 12.79 14.22
CA ASN A 45 -4.99 12.90 14.42
C ASN A 45 -4.25 13.00 13.08
N TYR A 46 -3.03 13.56 13.14
CA TYR A 46 -2.12 13.60 12.00
C TYR A 46 -1.79 12.17 11.52
N GLY A 47 -1.97 11.91 10.22
CA GLY A 47 -1.69 10.61 9.61
C GLY A 47 -2.85 9.62 9.60
N ASP A 48 -4.02 9.95 10.19
CA ASP A 48 -5.22 9.09 10.13
C ASP A 48 -5.66 8.82 8.67
N GLU A 49 -5.39 9.76 7.78
CA GLU A 49 -5.67 9.65 6.34
C GLU A 49 -4.72 8.71 5.59
N MET A 50 -3.53 8.40 6.13
CA MET A 50 -2.52 7.54 5.51
C MET A 50 -2.40 6.18 6.22
N ARG A 51 -3.45 5.77 6.93
CA ARG A 51 -3.37 4.62 7.84
C ARG A 51 -3.32 3.30 7.05
N GLY A 52 -2.14 2.71 6.97
CA GLY A 52 -1.88 1.33 6.56
C GLY A 52 -1.12 0.55 7.63
N ASP A 53 -0.86 -0.72 7.37
CA ASP A 53 -0.04 -1.58 8.24
C ASP A 53 0.96 -2.38 7.40
N ILE A 54 2.09 -2.73 8.01
CA ILE A 54 3.18 -3.49 7.38
C ILE A 54 3.72 -4.53 8.35
N MET A 55 3.80 -5.79 7.90
CA MET A 55 4.39 -6.88 8.68
C MET A 55 5.20 -7.82 7.80
N THR A 56 6.08 -8.61 8.42
CA THR A 56 6.86 -9.64 7.73
C THR A 56 6.53 -11.03 8.27
N ASP A 57 6.56 -12.04 7.41
CA ASP A 57 6.56 -13.45 7.86
C ASP A 57 7.98 -13.97 8.18
N GLU A 58 8.07 -15.20 8.67
CA GLU A 58 9.33 -15.86 9.04
C GLU A 58 10.29 -16.05 7.86
N THR A 59 9.78 -16.08 6.63
CA THR A 59 10.59 -16.17 5.40
C THR A 59 10.96 -14.79 4.84
N GLY A 60 10.50 -13.72 5.50
CA GLY A 60 10.81 -12.34 5.15
C GLY A 60 9.94 -11.76 4.04
N ASN A 61 8.84 -12.41 3.63
CA ASN A 61 7.88 -11.76 2.73
C ASN A 61 7.23 -10.59 3.47
N VAL A 62 6.89 -9.54 2.72
CA VAL A 62 6.30 -8.31 3.27
C VAL A 62 4.81 -8.29 2.98
N TYR A 63 3.99 -8.11 3.99
CA TYR A 63 2.55 -7.93 3.87
C TYR A 63 2.23 -6.46 4.13
N ILE A 64 1.46 -5.86 3.22
CA ILE A 64 0.96 -4.49 3.33
C ILE A 64 -0.55 -4.57 3.38
N ALA A 65 -1.16 -3.90 4.36
CA ALA A 65 -2.58 -3.59 4.38
C ALA A 65 -2.75 -2.09 4.15
N SER A 66 -3.57 -1.70 3.17
CA SER A 66 -3.76 -0.31 2.81
C SER A 66 -5.08 -0.10 2.05
N VAL A 67 -5.19 1.00 1.30
CA VAL A 67 -6.32 1.30 0.42
C VAL A 67 -5.86 1.71 -0.98
N THR A 68 -6.73 1.49 -1.96
CA THR A 68 -6.55 1.91 -3.34
C THR A 68 -7.78 2.66 -3.85
N SER A 69 -7.57 3.70 -4.65
CA SER A 69 -8.61 4.29 -5.51
C SER A 69 -8.33 4.06 -7.00
N SER A 70 -7.34 3.23 -7.30
CA SER A 70 -6.88 2.89 -8.65
C SER A 70 -7.68 1.69 -9.18
N SER A 71 -8.34 1.87 -10.33
CA SER A 71 -9.03 0.75 -11.01
C SER A 71 -8.08 -0.26 -11.64
N ASP A 72 -6.80 0.07 -11.71
CA ASP A 72 -5.69 -0.71 -12.26
C ASP A 72 -4.61 -1.00 -11.21
N PHE A 73 -4.99 -1.05 -9.92
CA PHE A 73 -4.07 -1.45 -8.85
C PHE A 73 -3.48 -2.85 -9.13
N PRO A 74 -2.17 -3.07 -8.89
CA PRO A 74 -1.51 -4.33 -9.24
C PRO A 74 -1.98 -5.49 -8.35
N VAL A 75 -2.67 -6.45 -8.96
CA VAL A 75 -3.28 -7.62 -8.29
C VAL A 75 -2.99 -8.95 -9.02
N PRO A 76 -1.73 -9.25 -9.41
CA PRO A 76 -1.42 -10.45 -10.16
C PRO A 76 -1.76 -11.71 -9.36
N GLY A 77 -2.74 -12.49 -9.82
CA GLY A 77 -3.20 -13.70 -9.11
C GLY A 77 -4.00 -13.41 -7.82
N GLY A 78 -4.42 -12.16 -7.60
CA GLY A 78 -5.18 -11.75 -6.43
C GLY A 78 -6.58 -12.38 -6.34
N PHE A 79 -7.11 -12.43 -5.12
CA PHE A 79 -8.46 -12.95 -4.84
C PHE A 79 -9.55 -12.08 -5.47
N ASP A 80 -9.44 -10.76 -5.28
CA ASP A 80 -10.22 -9.77 -6.00
C ASP A 80 -9.28 -9.01 -6.94
N GLN A 81 -9.68 -8.93 -8.21
CA GLN A 81 -8.89 -8.29 -9.26
C GLN A 81 -9.57 -7.04 -9.82
N SER A 82 -10.73 -6.66 -9.27
CA SER A 82 -11.51 -5.51 -9.71
C SER A 82 -11.57 -4.46 -8.62
N TYR A 83 -11.58 -3.20 -9.01
CA TYR A 83 -11.97 -2.11 -8.12
C TYR A 83 -13.49 -2.09 -7.99
N ASN A 84 -13.99 -2.25 -6.77
CA ASN A 84 -15.41 -2.40 -6.44
C ASN A 84 -16.16 -1.07 -6.33
N GLY A 85 -15.46 0.05 -6.48
CA GLY A 85 -16.05 1.38 -6.56
C GLY A 85 -16.15 2.10 -5.21
N GLY A 86 -16.92 3.19 -5.18
CA GLY A 86 -16.90 4.12 -4.06
C GLY A 86 -15.65 5.00 -4.08
N LEU A 87 -15.16 5.36 -2.90
CA LEU A 87 -14.00 6.24 -2.74
C LEU A 87 -12.67 5.46 -2.75
N SER A 88 -12.63 4.27 -2.17
CA SER A 88 -11.45 3.42 -2.15
C SER A 88 -11.82 2.00 -1.75
N ASP A 89 -11.05 1.03 -2.22
CA ASP A 89 -11.09 -0.36 -1.78
C ASP A 89 -9.98 -0.62 -0.77
N GLY A 90 -10.21 -1.56 0.15
CA GLY A 90 -9.14 -2.08 0.99
C GLY A 90 -8.27 -3.05 0.20
N VAL A 91 -6.95 -2.95 0.37
CA VAL A 91 -5.99 -3.86 -0.26
C VAL A 91 -5.15 -4.57 0.80
N VAL A 92 -4.85 -5.84 0.53
CA VAL A 92 -3.80 -6.60 1.22
C VAL A 92 -2.89 -7.19 0.15
N THR A 93 -1.60 -6.86 0.20
CA THR A 93 -0.61 -7.32 -0.78
C THR A 93 0.52 -8.05 -0.07
N LYS A 94 0.98 -9.16 -0.66
CA LYS A 94 2.19 -9.87 -0.25
C LYS A 94 3.30 -9.62 -1.29
N LEU A 95 4.46 -9.22 -0.82
CA LEU A 95 5.66 -8.98 -1.64
C LEU A 95 6.76 -9.96 -1.24
N ALA A 96 7.57 -10.35 -2.22
CA ALA A 96 8.78 -11.12 -1.99
C ALA A 96 9.77 -10.35 -1.08
N PRO A 97 10.71 -11.03 -0.39
CA PRO A 97 11.59 -10.37 0.58
C PRO A 97 12.45 -9.25 0.00
N ASP A 98 12.81 -9.33 -1.26
CA ASP A 98 13.59 -8.33 -2.00
C ASP A 98 12.73 -7.24 -2.65
N LEU A 99 11.40 -7.29 -2.46
CA LEU A 99 10.40 -6.41 -3.04
C LEU A 99 10.32 -6.46 -4.58
N SER A 100 10.89 -7.47 -5.22
CA SER A 100 10.95 -7.58 -6.69
C SER A 100 9.64 -8.03 -7.34
N SER A 101 8.73 -8.63 -6.56
CA SER A 101 7.49 -9.20 -7.07
C SER A 101 6.39 -9.25 -6.00
N ILE A 102 5.14 -9.20 -6.47
CA ILE A 102 3.96 -9.59 -5.70
C ILE A 102 3.85 -11.12 -5.76
N VAL A 103 3.55 -11.75 -4.62
CA VAL A 103 3.57 -13.21 -4.42
C VAL A 103 2.16 -13.77 -4.23
#